data_AF-A0A945QGT0-F1
#
_entry.id   AF-A0A945QGT0-F1
#
_cell.length_a   1.000
_cell.length_b   1.000
_cell.length_c   1.000
_cell.angle_alpha   90.00
_cell.angle_beta   90.00
_cell.angle_gamma   90.00
#
_symmetry.space_group_name_H-M   'P 1'
#
loop_
_entity.id
_entity.type
_entity.pdbx_description
1 polymer ?
#
loop_
_entity_poly.entity_id
_entity_poly.type
_entity_poly.pdbx_seq_one_letter_code
_entity_poly.pdbx_strand_id
1 'polypeptide(L)'
;MALVKNTSLIKKNSKTFYLASAFLPYNVKKKVLEVYAFCRLYDDIVDLKLDNNLDNLQSKIEHLDLNEKVIEQIKIGIGSDRNFKRYNNIHELIQYSYRVAGCVGLIMCELLSVKDAKHKYHAIDLGIAMQLTNICRDISEDLINGRVYIPKNMLPEDNISIKDETVLKCINELLILSEKYYESALCG
;
A
#
# COMPACT_ATOMS: atom_id res chain seq x y z
N MET A 1 -6.80 23.06 11.12
CA MET A 1 -7.98 22.19 11.31
C MET A 1 -7.94 20.90 10.47
N ALA A 2 -7.61 20.96 9.15
CA ALA A 2 -7.48 19.77 8.30
C ALA A 2 -6.34 18.80 8.73
N LEU A 3 -5.17 19.33 9.12
CA LEU A 3 -4.02 18.51 9.56
C LEU A 3 -4.33 17.64 10.78
N VAL A 4 -5.06 18.19 11.76
CA VAL A 4 -5.45 17.48 12.99
C VAL A 4 -6.40 16.33 12.67
N LYS A 5 -7.30 16.54 11.71
CA LYS A 5 -8.26 15.53 11.22
C LYS A 5 -7.56 14.39 10.45
N ASN A 6 -6.54 14.72 9.65
CA ASN A 6 -5.71 13.73 8.95
C ASN A 6 -4.86 12.90 9.93
N THR A 7 -4.30 13.57 10.95
CA THR A 7 -3.47 12.93 11.98
C THR A 7 -4.26 11.91 12.80
N SER A 8 -5.50 12.22 13.18
CA SER A 8 -6.35 11.29 13.93
C SER A 8 -6.78 10.07 13.12
N LEU A 9 -7.04 10.25 11.81
CA LEU A 9 -7.36 9.16 10.88
C LEU A 9 -6.19 8.16 10.75
N ILE A 10 -4.97 8.67 10.49
CA ILE A 10 -3.78 7.82 10.31
C ILE A 10 -3.40 7.12 11.61
N LYS A 11 -3.50 7.81 12.75
CA LYS A 11 -3.22 7.23 14.07
C LYS A 11 -4.14 6.03 14.38
N LYS A 12 -5.36 6.01 13.84
CA LYS A 12 -6.32 4.92 14.02
C LYS A 12 -6.02 3.74 13.07
N ASN A 13 -5.78 4.03 11.79
CA ASN A 13 -5.77 3.02 10.72
C ASN A 13 -4.37 2.51 10.34
N SER A 14 -3.28 3.17 10.77
CA SER A 14 -1.91 2.76 10.42
C SER A 14 -0.94 3.13 11.55
N LYS A 15 -1.14 2.52 12.73
CA LYS A 15 -0.42 2.81 13.98
C LYS A 15 1.11 2.74 13.82
N THR A 16 1.61 1.70 13.15
CA THR A 16 3.05 1.50 12.92
C THR A 16 3.64 2.58 12.03
N PHE A 17 2.96 2.93 10.93
CA PHE A 17 3.40 4.01 10.05
C PHE A 17 3.35 5.38 10.75
N TYR A 18 2.27 5.64 11.50
CA TYR A 18 2.14 6.87 12.28
C TYR A 18 3.29 7.03 13.29
N LEU A 19 3.65 5.95 13.99
CA LEU A 19 4.78 5.93 14.91
C LEU A 19 6.09 6.18 14.16
N ALA A 20 6.33 5.48 13.05
CA ALA A 20 7.53 5.66 12.23
C ALA A 20 7.66 7.10 11.69
N SER A 21 6.55 7.75 11.35
CA SER A 21 6.55 9.14 10.90
C SER A 21 7.10 10.13 11.95
N ALA A 22 7.17 9.74 13.22
CA ALA A 22 7.76 10.56 14.27
C ALA A 22 9.28 10.76 14.11
N PHE A 23 9.95 9.89 13.36
CA PHE A 23 11.38 10.02 13.07
C PHE A 23 11.67 10.96 11.89
N LEU A 24 10.64 11.45 11.19
CA LEU A 24 10.80 12.36 10.06
C LEU A 24 10.95 13.83 10.54
N PRO A 25 11.75 14.65 9.82
CA PRO A 25 11.76 16.08 10.04
C PRO A 25 10.35 16.67 9.93
N TYR A 26 10.02 17.66 10.77
CA TYR A 26 8.65 18.21 10.88
C TYR A 26 8.02 18.57 9.53
N ASN A 27 8.78 19.25 8.65
CA ASN A 27 8.32 19.67 7.34
C ASN A 27 8.02 18.50 6.40
N VAL A 28 8.79 17.41 6.50
CA VAL A 28 8.59 16.19 5.70
C VAL A 28 7.43 15.39 6.28
N LYS A 29 7.40 15.19 7.60
CA LYS A 29 6.34 14.48 8.32
C LYS A 29 4.96 14.98 7.92
N LYS A 30 4.78 16.31 7.88
CA LYS A 30 3.51 16.93 7.48
C LYS A 30 3.07 16.48 6.09
N LYS A 31 3.95 16.58 5.08
CA LYS A 31 3.67 16.18 3.70
C LYS A 31 3.38 14.68 3.58
N VAL A 32 4.16 13.85 4.29
CA VAL A 32 3.98 12.40 4.32
C VAL A 32 2.61 12.02 4.88
N LEU A 33 2.18 12.66 5.98
CA LEU A 33 0.84 12.44 6.53
C LEU A 33 -0.27 12.90 5.58
N GLU A 34 -0.05 13.93 4.78
CA GLU A 34 -1.03 14.37 3.78
C GLU A 34 -1.18 13.36 2.63
N VAL A 35 -0.07 12.82 2.10
CA VAL A 35 -0.09 11.74 1.10
C VAL A 35 -0.76 10.47 1.65
N TYR A 36 -0.43 10.10 2.89
CA TYR A 36 -1.01 8.90 3.49
C TYR A 36 -2.52 9.07 3.75
N ALA A 37 -2.94 10.26 4.17
CA ALA A 37 -4.36 10.59 4.30
C ALA A 37 -5.08 10.60 2.94
N PHE A 38 -4.43 11.08 1.88
CA PHE A 38 -4.95 10.98 0.51
C PHE A 38 -5.19 9.52 0.12
N CYS A 39 -4.21 8.63 0.29
CA CYS A 39 -4.35 7.22 -0.05
C CYS A 39 -5.50 6.57 0.74
N ARG A 40 -5.57 6.81 2.05
CA ARG A 40 -6.62 6.26 2.91
C ARG A 40 -8.02 6.78 2.59
N LEU A 41 -8.16 8.06 2.30
CA LEU A 41 -9.47 8.60 1.90
C LEU A 41 -9.90 8.06 0.53
N TYR A 42 -8.96 7.81 -0.38
CA TYR A 42 -9.26 7.20 -1.67
C TYR A 42 -9.71 5.74 -1.50
N ASP A 43 -8.99 4.98 -0.66
CA ASP A 43 -9.31 3.62 -0.23
C ASP A 43 -10.72 3.53 0.38
N ASP A 44 -11.01 4.39 1.37
CA ASP A 44 -12.33 4.47 2.01
C ASP A 44 -13.46 4.78 1.01
N ILE A 45 -13.23 5.69 0.04
CA ILE A 45 -14.24 6.03 -0.98
C ILE A 45 -14.50 4.84 -1.91
N VAL A 46 -13.44 4.15 -2.31
CA VAL A 46 -13.52 2.96 -3.16
C VAL A 46 -14.29 1.84 -2.45
N ASP A 47 -13.98 1.59 -1.18
CA ASP A 47 -14.60 0.53 -0.38
C ASP A 47 -16.06 0.82 -0.05
N LEU A 48 -16.37 2.07 0.33
CA LEU A 48 -17.73 2.49 0.68
C LEU A 48 -18.63 2.77 -0.53
N LYS A 49 -18.11 2.63 -1.76
CA LYS A 49 -18.81 2.92 -3.03
C LYS A 49 -19.50 4.29 -3.04
N LEU A 50 -18.85 5.30 -2.44
CA LEU A 50 -19.42 6.64 -2.35
C LEU A 50 -19.29 7.33 -3.72
N ASP A 51 -20.40 7.88 -4.24
CA ASP A 51 -20.45 8.66 -5.50
C ASP A 51 -19.76 10.06 -5.41
N ASN A 52 -18.86 10.26 -4.44
CA ASN A 52 -18.28 11.56 -4.15
C ASN A 52 -17.11 11.92 -5.09
N ASN A 53 -16.96 13.24 -5.33
CA ASN A 53 -15.90 13.88 -6.13
C ASN A 53 -14.47 13.48 -5.70
N LEU A 54 -13.95 12.40 -6.32
CA LEU A 54 -12.53 12.01 -6.24
C LEU A 54 -11.59 13.16 -6.64
N ASP A 55 -12.06 14.05 -7.52
CA ASP A 55 -11.33 15.23 -7.99
C ASP A 55 -10.98 16.20 -6.84
N ASN A 56 -11.86 16.34 -5.85
CA ASN A 56 -11.60 17.18 -4.68
C ASN A 56 -10.57 16.56 -3.70
N LEU A 57 -10.22 15.28 -3.89
CA LEU A 57 -9.19 14.64 -3.07
C LEU A 57 -7.80 14.91 -3.64
N GLN A 58 -7.65 14.95 -4.97
CA GLN A 58 -6.38 15.26 -5.63
C GLN A 58 -5.90 16.68 -5.34
N SER A 59 -6.81 17.66 -5.34
CA SER A 59 -6.47 19.06 -5.02
C SER A 59 -5.77 19.24 -3.67
N LYS A 60 -5.98 18.31 -2.72
CA LYS A 60 -5.32 18.34 -1.42
C LYS A 60 -3.82 18.07 -1.48
N ILE A 61 -3.35 17.36 -2.50
CA ILE A 61 -1.93 16.99 -2.66
C ILE A 61 -1.25 17.70 -3.84
N GLU A 62 -1.98 18.46 -4.67
CA GLU A 62 -1.42 19.20 -5.82
C GLU A 62 -0.25 20.11 -5.43
N HIS A 63 -0.36 20.80 -4.28
CA HIS A 63 0.68 21.69 -3.77
C HIS A 63 1.99 20.98 -3.36
N LEU A 64 2.00 19.64 -3.32
CA LEU A 64 3.18 18.85 -3.03
C LEU A 64 4.06 18.61 -4.27
N ASP A 65 3.57 18.97 -5.48
CA ASP A 65 4.30 18.85 -6.76
C ASP A 65 4.87 17.44 -6.99
N LEU A 66 4.05 16.42 -6.70
CA LEU A 66 4.42 15.01 -6.83
C LEU A 66 4.26 14.54 -8.27
N ASN A 67 5.04 13.52 -8.65
CA ASN A 67 4.93 12.92 -9.98
C ASN A 67 3.53 12.37 -10.27
N GLU A 68 2.80 13.02 -11.18
CA GLU A 68 1.42 12.68 -11.51
C GLU A 68 1.25 11.23 -11.98
N LYS A 69 2.24 10.68 -12.71
CA LYS A 69 2.19 9.27 -13.17
C LYS A 69 2.25 8.30 -12.00
N VAL A 70 3.00 8.63 -10.94
CA VAL A 70 3.08 7.81 -9.72
C VAL A 70 1.75 7.89 -8.97
N ILE A 71 1.15 9.07 -8.86
CA ILE A 71 -0.18 9.25 -8.27
C ILE A 71 -1.24 8.47 -9.04
N GLU A 72 -1.20 8.49 -10.37
CA GLU A 72 -2.11 7.72 -11.21
C GLU A 72 -1.97 6.22 -10.95
N GLN A 73 -0.74 5.69 -10.86
CA GLN A 73 -0.53 4.27 -10.52
C GLN A 73 -1.13 3.90 -9.15
N ILE A 74 -0.99 4.75 -8.13
CA ILE A 74 -1.60 4.53 -6.81
C ILE A 74 -3.12 4.46 -6.93
N LYS A 75 -3.73 5.43 -7.63
CA LYS A 75 -5.19 5.45 -7.85
C LYS A 75 -5.68 4.21 -8.58
N ILE A 76 -4.95 3.73 -9.58
CA ILE A 76 -5.26 2.49 -10.30
C ILE A 76 -5.17 1.29 -9.36
N GLY A 77 -4.13 1.23 -8.52
CA GLY A 77 -3.95 0.18 -7.52
C GLY A 77 -5.12 0.10 -6.56
N ILE A 78 -5.41 1.20 -5.86
CA ILE A 78 -6.52 1.27 -4.90
C ILE A 78 -7.87 1.05 -5.59
N GLY A 79 -8.06 1.64 -6.78
CA GLY A 79 -9.29 1.46 -7.55
C GLY A 79 -9.57 0.02 -8.00
N SER A 80 -8.52 -0.82 -8.12
CA SER A 80 -8.68 -2.23 -8.48
C SER A 80 -9.40 -3.05 -7.40
N ASP A 81 -9.41 -2.57 -6.16
CA ASP A 81 -10.10 -3.21 -5.04
C ASP A 81 -11.63 -3.03 -5.09
N ARG A 82 -12.15 -2.08 -5.90
CA ARG A 82 -13.60 -1.86 -6.11
C ARG A 82 -14.30 -3.05 -6.75
N ASN A 83 -13.65 -3.59 -7.78
CA ASN A 83 -14.11 -4.72 -8.58
C ASN A 83 -13.03 -5.80 -8.50
N PHE A 84 -12.72 -6.20 -7.27
CA PHE A 84 -11.59 -7.08 -6.97
C PHE A 84 -11.64 -8.32 -7.86
N LYS A 85 -10.54 -8.56 -8.56
CA LYS A 85 -10.30 -9.76 -9.34
C LYS A 85 -9.04 -10.40 -8.79
N ARG A 86 -9.19 -11.63 -8.31
CA ARG A 86 -8.09 -12.40 -7.78
C ARG A 86 -6.99 -12.60 -8.84
N TYR A 87 -5.75 -12.36 -8.42
CA TYR A 87 -4.57 -12.46 -9.26
C TYR A 87 -4.28 -13.90 -9.68
N ASN A 88 -3.84 -14.09 -10.92
CA ASN A 88 -3.54 -15.42 -11.45
C ASN A 88 -2.20 -15.96 -10.97
N ASN A 89 -1.23 -15.07 -10.77
CA ASN A 89 0.16 -15.42 -10.46
C ASN A 89 0.83 -14.35 -9.58
N ILE A 90 2.04 -14.69 -9.10
CA ILE A 90 2.81 -13.81 -8.21
C ILE A 90 3.19 -12.48 -8.86
N HIS A 91 3.39 -12.43 -10.19
CA HIS A 91 3.75 -11.20 -10.89
C HIS A 91 2.61 -10.18 -10.86
N GLU A 92 1.37 -10.63 -11.06
CA GLU A 92 0.19 -9.77 -10.94
C GLU A 92 0.03 -9.24 -9.51
N LEU A 93 0.27 -10.09 -8.49
CA LEU A 93 0.23 -9.65 -7.10
C LEU A 93 1.34 -8.63 -6.78
N ILE A 94 2.54 -8.82 -7.31
CA ILE A 94 3.64 -7.87 -7.17
C ILE A 94 3.31 -6.55 -7.88
N GLN A 95 2.68 -6.58 -9.06
CA GLN A 95 2.24 -5.37 -9.76
C GLN A 95 1.19 -4.58 -8.96
N TYR A 96 0.24 -5.28 -8.32
CA TYR A 96 -0.67 -4.65 -7.39
C TYR A 96 0.08 -4.02 -6.21
N SER A 97 0.99 -4.78 -5.57
CA SER A 97 1.78 -4.31 -4.43
C SER A 97 2.66 -3.11 -4.78
N TYR A 98 3.23 -3.09 -5.98
CA TYR A 98 3.94 -1.96 -6.54
C TYR A 98 3.04 -0.72 -6.60
N ARG A 99 1.81 -0.85 -7.12
CA ARG A 99 0.89 0.29 -7.26
C ARG A 99 0.44 0.84 -5.91
N VAL A 100 0.00 -0.01 -4.98
CA VAL A 100 -0.58 0.45 -3.70
C VAL A 100 0.46 0.84 -2.65
N ALA A 101 1.69 0.32 -2.74
CA ALA A 101 2.72 0.56 -1.73
C ALA A 101 4.10 0.92 -2.32
N GLY A 102 4.56 0.27 -3.39
CA GLY A 102 5.84 0.61 -4.04
C GLY A 102 5.89 2.06 -4.55
N CYS A 103 4.80 2.53 -5.17
CA CYS A 103 4.64 3.92 -5.61
C CYS A 103 4.62 4.90 -4.42
N VAL A 104 4.13 4.48 -3.25
CA VAL A 104 4.25 5.29 -2.02
C VAL A 104 5.73 5.43 -1.62
N GLY A 105 6.54 4.38 -1.78
CA GLY A 105 8.00 4.45 -1.62
C GLY A 105 8.68 5.47 -2.54
N LEU A 106 8.22 5.58 -3.79
CA LEU A 106 8.68 6.62 -4.73
C LEU A 106 8.31 8.03 -4.24
N ILE A 107 7.07 8.22 -3.77
CA ILE A 107 6.65 9.51 -3.21
C ILE A 107 7.48 9.86 -1.98
N MET A 108 7.78 8.89 -1.12
CA MET A 108 8.65 9.11 0.04
C MET A 108 10.04 9.61 -0.39
N CYS A 109 10.62 9.03 -1.46
CA CYS A 109 11.89 9.50 -2.01
C CYS A 109 11.81 10.96 -2.52
N GLU A 110 10.72 11.33 -3.19
CA GLU A 110 10.50 12.72 -3.65
C GLU A 110 10.39 13.68 -2.46
N LEU A 111 9.57 13.34 -1.46
CA LEU A 111 9.38 14.17 -0.26
C LEU A 111 10.65 14.31 0.59
N LEU A 112 11.52 13.31 0.58
CA LEU A 112 12.82 13.32 1.25
C LEU A 112 13.95 13.89 0.38
N SER A 113 13.65 14.30 -0.87
CA SER A 113 14.63 14.85 -1.82
C SER A 113 15.80 13.90 -2.12
N VAL A 114 15.51 12.60 -2.22
CA VAL A 114 16.50 11.57 -2.57
C VAL A 114 16.95 11.75 -4.02
N LYS A 115 18.25 12.02 -4.22
CA LYS A 115 18.82 12.35 -5.53
C LYS A 115 19.27 11.14 -6.34
N ASP A 116 19.84 10.15 -5.66
CA ASP A 116 20.39 8.97 -6.32
C ASP A 116 19.25 7.99 -6.66
N ALA A 117 19.07 7.76 -7.97
CA ALA A 117 18.01 6.93 -8.51
C ALA A 117 18.03 5.50 -7.98
N LYS A 118 19.20 4.97 -7.55
CA LYS A 118 19.28 3.59 -7.05
C LYS A 118 18.44 3.37 -5.78
N HIS A 119 18.38 4.38 -4.90
CA HIS A 119 17.63 4.33 -3.64
C HIS A 119 16.11 4.26 -3.91
N LYS A 120 15.66 4.75 -5.08
CA LYS A 120 14.24 4.65 -5.47
C LYS A 120 13.81 3.21 -5.70
N TYR A 121 14.69 2.35 -6.23
CA TYR A 121 14.41 0.92 -6.38
C TYR A 121 14.27 0.23 -5.02
N HIS A 122 15.18 0.52 -4.09
CA HIS A 122 15.10 -0.01 -2.73
C HIS A 122 13.86 0.49 -1.96
N ALA A 123 13.43 1.73 -2.18
CA ALA A 123 12.18 2.24 -1.62
C ALA A 123 10.92 1.58 -2.22
N ILE A 124 10.93 1.25 -3.51
CA ILE A 124 9.88 0.45 -4.14
C ILE A 124 9.81 -0.94 -3.47
N ASP A 125 10.97 -1.58 -3.34
CA ASP A 125 11.08 -2.91 -2.75
C ASP A 125 10.56 -2.94 -1.31
N LEU A 126 10.88 -1.91 -0.51
CA LEU A 126 10.33 -1.77 0.84
C LEU A 126 8.80 -1.71 0.83
N GLY A 127 8.22 -0.93 -0.08
CA GLY A 127 6.77 -0.82 -0.23
C GLY A 127 6.13 -2.17 -0.59
N ILE A 128 6.72 -2.89 -1.53
CA ILE A 128 6.25 -4.24 -1.93
C ILE A 128 6.36 -5.21 -0.74
N ALA A 129 7.50 -5.22 -0.04
CA ALA A 129 7.71 -6.07 1.13
C ALA A 129 6.62 -5.86 2.18
N MET A 130 6.37 -4.61 2.56
CA MET A 130 5.35 -4.24 3.54
C MET A 130 3.94 -4.63 3.09
N GLN A 131 3.62 -4.51 1.79
CA GLN A 131 2.31 -4.90 1.29
C GLN A 131 2.10 -6.41 1.32
N LEU A 132 3.12 -7.19 0.95
CA LEU A 132 3.06 -8.65 1.09
C LEU A 132 2.89 -9.05 2.55
N THR A 133 3.56 -8.37 3.49
CA THR A 133 3.36 -8.56 4.93
C THR A 133 1.92 -8.26 5.35
N ASN A 134 1.33 -7.14 4.88
CA ASN A 134 -0.05 -6.78 5.20
C ASN A 134 -1.03 -7.84 4.70
N ILE A 135 -0.87 -8.30 3.45
CA ILE A 135 -1.70 -9.36 2.87
C ILE A 135 -1.63 -10.64 3.71
N CYS A 136 -0.45 -11.03 4.19
CA CYS A 136 -0.32 -12.22 5.04
C CYS A 136 -0.94 -12.03 6.42
N ARG A 137 -0.86 -10.82 6.98
CA ARG A 137 -1.38 -10.48 8.31
C ARG A 137 -2.91 -10.42 8.34
N ASP A 138 -3.52 -9.88 7.29
CA ASP A 138 -4.92 -9.43 7.29
C ASP A 138 -5.84 -10.37 6.48
N ILE A 139 -5.43 -11.63 6.23
CA ILE A 139 -6.19 -12.62 5.42
C ILE A 139 -7.63 -12.80 5.91
N SER A 140 -7.83 -12.78 7.23
CA SER A 140 -9.17 -12.97 7.80
C SER A 140 -10.10 -11.83 7.43
N GLU A 141 -9.61 -10.61 7.61
CA GLU A 141 -10.31 -9.38 7.31
C GLU A 141 -10.57 -9.24 5.80
N ASP A 142 -9.58 -9.57 4.97
CA ASP A 142 -9.72 -9.54 3.52
C ASP A 142 -10.79 -10.53 3.03
N LEU A 143 -10.83 -11.73 3.59
CA LEU A 143 -11.85 -12.73 3.25
C LEU A 143 -13.26 -12.26 3.63
N ILE A 144 -13.41 -11.62 4.79
CA ILE A 144 -14.70 -11.01 5.22
C ILE A 144 -15.15 -9.94 4.21
N ASN A 145 -14.19 -9.20 3.63
CA ASN A 145 -14.43 -8.20 2.59
C ASN A 145 -14.57 -8.80 1.18
N GLY A 146 -14.55 -10.13 1.04
CA GLY A 146 -14.68 -10.83 -0.24
C GLY A 146 -13.42 -10.77 -1.12
N ARG A 147 -12.25 -10.57 -0.51
CA ARG A 147 -10.96 -10.45 -1.19
C ARG A 147 -10.05 -11.62 -0.81
N VAL A 148 -9.38 -12.20 -1.81
CA VAL A 148 -8.35 -13.22 -1.63
C VAL A 148 -7.15 -12.84 -2.48
N TYR A 149 -6.15 -12.24 -1.85
CA TYR A 149 -4.96 -11.72 -2.54
C TYR A 149 -3.95 -12.80 -2.93
N ILE A 150 -3.97 -13.96 -2.27
CA ILE A 150 -3.11 -15.10 -2.63
C ILE A 150 -3.41 -15.51 -4.08
N PRO A 151 -2.40 -15.62 -4.97
CA PRO A 151 -2.63 -15.92 -6.38
C PRO A 151 -3.29 -17.29 -6.63
N LYS A 152 -4.07 -17.40 -7.70
CA LYS A 152 -4.78 -18.65 -8.08
C LYS A 152 -3.84 -19.82 -8.36
N ASN A 153 -2.66 -19.57 -8.94
CA ASN A 153 -1.70 -20.63 -9.22
C ASN A 153 -1.05 -21.21 -7.95
N MET A 154 -1.07 -20.49 -6.83
CA MET A 154 -0.62 -20.98 -5.52
C MET A 154 -1.77 -21.64 -4.76
N LEU A 155 -2.96 -21.04 -4.83
CA LEU A 155 -4.15 -21.50 -4.13
C LEU A 155 -5.36 -21.43 -5.08
N PRO A 156 -5.77 -22.54 -5.72
CA PRO A 156 -6.80 -22.49 -6.76
C PRO A 156 -8.21 -22.13 -6.26
N GLU A 157 -8.52 -22.49 -5.00
CA GLU A 157 -9.86 -22.32 -4.43
C GLU A 157 -10.05 -20.91 -3.85
N ASP A 158 -11.24 -20.33 -4.04
CA ASP A 158 -11.60 -19.01 -3.51
C ASP A 158 -12.21 -19.08 -2.11
N ASN A 159 -12.83 -20.20 -1.74
CA ASN A 159 -13.42 -20.39 -0.42
C ASN A 159 -12.38 -21.03 0.52
N ILE A 160 -11.59 -20.20 1.18
CA ILE A 160 -10.40 -20.65 1.91
C ILE A 160 -10.66 -20.69 3.42
N SER A 161 -10.12 -21.71 4.08
CA SER A 161 -10.05 -21.78 5.54
C SER A 161 -8.65 -21.39 6.00
N ILE A 162 -8.55 -20.44 6.92
CA ILE A 162 -7.25 -19.92 7.41
C ILE A 162 -6.47 -20.98 8.21
N LYS A 163 -7.17 -22.01 8.68
CA LYS A 163 -6.58 -23.18 9.36
C LYS A 163 -6.12 -24.27 8.40
N ASP A 164 -6.38 -24.12 7.10
CA ASP A 164 -5.93 -25.05 6.08
C ASP A 164 -4.40 -24.99 5.94
N GLU A 165 -3.76 -26.16 5.97
CA GLU A 165 -2.32 -26.29 5.83
C GLU A 165 -1.81 -25.71 4.48
N THR A 166 -2.62 -25.78 3.43
CA THR A 166 -2.34 -25.22 2.11
C THR A 166 -2.28 -23.70 2.15
N VAL A 167 -3.21 -23.06 2.89
CA VAL A 167 -3.21 -21.61 3.08
C VAL A 167 -1.98 -21.18 3.88
N LEU A 168 -1.64 -21.91 4.94
CA LEU A 168 -0.43 -21.66 5.74
C LEU A 168 0.86 -21.80 4.92
N LYS A 169 0.93 -22.76 4.00
CA LYS A 169 2.06 -22.90 3.05
C LYS A 169 2.16 -21.69 2.13
N CYS A 170 1.05 -21.24 1.55
CA CYS A 170 1.03 -20.05 0.70
C CYS A 170 1.47 -18.79 1.46
N ILE A 171 1.01 -18.63 2.71
CA ILE A 171 1.43 -17.52 3.59
C ILE A 171 2.95 -17.55 3.79
N ASN A 172 3.51 -18.71 4.14
CA ASN A 172 4.95 -18.83 4.34
C ASN A 172 5.74 -18.50 3.06
N GLU A 173 5.28 -18.93 1.89
CA GLU A 173 5.92 -18.58 0.61
C GLU A 173 5.88 -17.07 0.33
N LEU A 174 4.75 -16.41 0.60
CA LEU A 174 4.63 -14.95 0.47
C LEU A 174 5.47 -14.19 1.49
N LEU A 175 5.59 -14.69 2.73
CA LEU A 175 6.48 -14.11 3.74
C LEU A 175 7.95 -14.25 3.33
N ILE A 176 8.38 -15.41 2.81
CA ILE A 176 9.74 -15.59 2.28
C ILE A 176 10.01 -14.62 1.12
N LEU A 177 9.02 -14.40 0.25
CA LEU A 177 9.14 -13.40 -0.81
C LEU A 177 9.24 -11.97 -0.24
N SER A 178 8.43 -11.65 0.77
CA SER A 178 8.46 -10.36 1.48
C SER A 178 9.85 -10.11 2.08
N GLU A 179 10.47 -11.10 2.72
CA GLU A 179 11.83 -11.01 3.26
C GLU A 179 12.88 -10.70 2.18
N LYS A 180 12.81 -11.32 0.99
CA LYS A 180 13.71 -10.98 -0.12
C LYS A 180 13.61 -9.51 -0.54
N TYR A 181 12.40 -8.96 -0.53
CA TYR A 181 12.19 -7.54 -0.81
C TYR A 181 12.69 -6.63 0.34
N TYR A 182 12.56 -7.06 1.61
CA TYR A 182 13.18 -6.35 2.73
C TYR A 182 14.71 -6.36 2.65
N GLU A 183 15.32 -7.49 2.33
CA GLU A 183 16.77 -7.62 2.13
C GLU A 183 17.26 -6.67 1.05
N SER A 184 16.56 -6.63 -0.10
CA SER A 184 16.86 -5.66 -1.16
C SER A 184 16.72 -4.22 -0.64
N ALA A 185 15.63 -3.89 0.05
CA ALA A 185 15.38 -2.55 0.56
C ALA A 185 16.48 -2.06 1.53
N LEU A 186 17.07 -2.96 2.32
CA LEU A 186 18.13 -2.64 3.28
C LEU A 186 19.49 -2.35 2.61
N CYS A 187 19.66 -2.68 1.32
CA CYS A 187 20.88 -2.36 0.57
C CYS A 187 20.92 -0.91 0.05
N GLY A 188 19.82 -0.16 0.18
CA GLY A 188 19.71 1.23 -0.26
C GLY A 188 19.90 2.25 0.85
#